data_AF-A0A2G9TSA3-F1
#
_entry.id   AF-A0A2G9TSA3-F1
#
_cell.length_a   1.000
_cell.length_b   1.000
_cell.length_c   1.000
_cell.angle_alpha   90.00
_cell.angle_beta   90.00
_cell.angle_gamma   90.00
#
_symmetry.space_group_name_H-M   'P 1'
#
loop_
_entity.id
_entity.type
_entity.pdbx_description
1 polymer ?
#
loop_
_entity_poly.entity_id
_entity_poly.type
_entity_poly.pdbx_seq_one_letter_code
_entity_poly.pdbx_strand_id
1 'polypeptide(L)'
;MQQATAGPRKPIAAVFQPKAAITPQEQIQKKIDKVKLKLTEIAKLEERINSGEIIPLPNQLAKVGRKTEYESEIEKLTEEMEKL
;
A
#
# COMPACT_ATOMS: atom_id res chain seq x y z
N MET A 1 31.14 -3.32 -35.46
CA MET A 1 31.00 -3.02 -34.02
C MET A 1 31.34 -1.55 -33.82
N GLN A 2 30.34 -0.69 -33.61
CA GLN A 2 30.58 0.75 -33.37
C GLN A 2 30.80 0.97 -31.87
N GLN A 3 32.00 1.44 -31.50
CA GLN A 3 32.31 1.83 -30.14
C GLN A 3 31.66 3.18 -29.85
N ALA A 4 30.77 3.22 -28.86
CA ALA A 4 30.23 4.47 -28.33
C ALA A 4 31.35 5.22 -27.59
N THR A 5 31.74 6.38 -28.11
CA THR A 5 32.69 7.29 -27.47
C THR A 5 32.05 7.90 -26.22
N ALA A 6 32.32 7.32 -25.06
CA ALA A 6 31.94 7.91 -23.77
C ALA A 6 32.87 9.09 -23.45
N GLY A 7 32.49 10.29 -23.90
CA GLY A 7 33.08 11.54 -23.41
C GLY A 7 32.84 11.74 -21.91
N PRO A 8 33.51 12.71 -21.26
CA PRO A 8 33.39 12.94 -19.83
C PRO A 8 31.93 13.15 -19.44
N ARG A 9 31.36 12.23 -18.64
CA ARG A 9 30.02 12.39 -18.10
C ARG A 9 30.03 13.60 -17.17
N LYS A 10 29.44 14.71 -17.61
CA LYS A 10 29.19 15.87 -16.74
C LYS A 10 28.47 15.36 -15.48
N PRO A 11 28.91 15.73 -14.27
CA PRO A 11 28.21 15.32 -13.07
C PRO A 11 26.76 15.80 -13.16
N ILE A 12 25.82 14.87 -13.03
CA ILE A 12 24.40 15.19 -12.91
C ILE A 12 24.26 15.84 -11.54
N ALA A 13 24.13 17.17 -11.51
CA ALA A 13 23.78 17.88 -10.29
C ALA A 13 22.45 17.31 -9.79
N ALA A 14 22.43 16.83 -8.54
CA ALA A 14 21.20 16.36 -7.93
C ALA A 14 20.22 17.54 -7.90
N VAL A 15 19.15 17.45 -8.69
CA VAL A 15 18.05 18.42 -8.62
C VAL A 15 17.41 18.25 -7.26
N PHE A 16 17.63 19.21 -6.36
CA PHE A 16 16.97 19.23 -5.07
C PHE A 16 15.47 19.46 -5.31
N GLN A 17 14.70 18.38 -5.21
CA GLN A 17 13.24 18.44 -5.15
C GLN A 17 12.84 18.46 -3.67
N PRO A 18 12.58 19.63 -3.07
CA PRO A 18 12.08 19.68 -1.70
C PRO A 18 10.75 18.92 -1.65
N LYS A 19 10.74 17.75 -1.01
CA LYS A 19 9.50 17.05 -0.70
C LYS A 19 8.75 17.93 0.30
N ALA A 20 7.63 18.51 -0.12
CA ALA A 20 6.76 19.23 0.79
C ALA A 20 6.40 18.32 1.98
N ALA A 21 6.26 18.91 3.17
CA ALA A 21 5.79 18.16 4.33
C ALA A 21 4.38 17.65 4.04
N ILE A 22 4.16 16.36 4.31
CA ILE A 22 2.86 15.72 4.11
C ILE A 22 1.82 16.32 5.06
N THR A 23 0.66 16.72 4.54
CA THR A 23 -0.42 17.28 5.36
C THR A 23 -1.02 16.21 6.28
N PRO A 24 -1.65 16.59 7.42
CA PRO A 24 -2.35 15.63 8.28
C PRO A 24 -3.38 14.78 7.52
N GLN A 25 -4.13 15.39 6.60
CA GLN A 25 -5.11 14.71 5.74
C GLN A 25 -4.43 13.68 4.84
N GLU A 26 -3.31 14.03 4.20
CA GLU A 26 -2.54 13.10 3.37
C GLU A 26 -1.94 11.94 4.19
N GLN A 27 -1.55 12.18 5.45
CA GLN A 27 -1.09 11.11 6.34
C GLN A 27 -2.20 10.12 6.66
N ILE A 28 -3.40 10.61 6.98
CA ILE A 28 -4.57 9.75 7.25
C ILE A 28 -4.99 9.00 5.99
N GLN A 29 -5.07 9.68 4.84
CA GLN A 29 -5.39 9.03 3.56
C GLN A 29 -4.42 7.89 3.25
N LYS A 30 -3.11 8.12 3.46
CA LYS A 30 -2.09 7.08 3.27
C LYS A 30 -2.25 5.90 4.23
N LYS A 31 -2.77 6.11 5.44
CA LYS A 31 -3.13 5.00 6.36
C LYS A 31 -4.34 4.24 5.82
N ILE A 32 -5.40 4.93 5.42
CA ILE A 32 -6.60 4.34 4.82
C ILE A 32 -6.22 3.48 3.61
N ASP A 33 -5.39 3.99 2.70
CA ASP A 33 -4.99 3.28 1.49
C ASP A 33 -4.22 1.98 1.81
N LYS A 34 -3.37 2.00 2.83
CA LYS A 34 -2.67 0.79 3.30
C LYS A 34 -3.63 -0.24 3.86
N VAL A 35 -4.66 0.17 4.60
CA VAL A 35 -5.66 -0.75 5.15
C VAL A 35 -6.54 -1.32 4.03
N LYS A 36 -6.94 -0.50 3.05
CA LYS A 36 -7.66 -0.95 1.84
C LYS A 36 -6.85 -1.96 1.01
N LEU A 37 -5.53 -1.77 0.91
CA LEU A 37 -4.66 -2.74 0.25
C LEU A 37 -4.72 -4.10 0.95
N LYS A 38 -4.64 -4.14 2.29
CA LYS A 38 -4.78 -5.39 3.06
C LYS A 38 -6.13 -6.06 2.84
N LEU A 39 -7.22 -5.29 2.78
CA LEU A 39 -8.55 -5.82 2.46
C LEU A 39 -8.60 -6.44 1.06
N THR A 40 -7.94 -5.81 0.08
CA THR A 40 -7.85 -6.35 -1.28
C THR A 40 -7.06 -7.66 -1.32
N GLU A 41 -5.97 -7.77 -0.56
CA GLU A 41 -5.20 -9.00 -0.43
C GLU A 41 -6.00 -10.11 0.25
N ILE A 42 -6.78 -9.77 1.29
CA ILE A 42 -7.71 -10.69 1.95
C ILE A 42 -8.77 -11.17 0.96
N ALA A 43 -9.39 -10.28 0.19
CA ALA A 43 -10.41 -10.66 -0.78
C ALA A 43 -9.87 -11.63 -1.85
N LYS A 44 -8.66 -11.40 -2.35
CA LYS A 44 -7.98 -12.34 -3.25
C LYS A 44 -7.69 -13.68 -2.58
N LEU A 45 -7.30 -13.67 -1.30
CA LEU A 45 -7.08 -14.90 -0.54
C LEU A 45 -8.40 -15.67 -0.32
N GLU A 46 -9.48 -14.98 0.03
CA GLU A 46 -10.83 -15.55 0.15
C GLU A 46 -11.29 -16.19 -1.17
N GLU A 47 -11.10 -15.51 -2.30
CA GLU A 47 -11.45 -16.03 -3.63
C GLU A 47 -10.71 -17.33 -3.96
N ARG A 48 -9.40 -17.38 -3.68
CA ARG A 48 -8.57 -18.58 -3.93
C ARG A 48 -8.94 -19.75 -3.02
N ILE A 49 -9.36 -19.47 -1.79
CA ILE A 49 -9.87 -20.49 -0.86
C ILE A 49 -11.23 -21.00 -1.35
N ASN A 50 -12.15 -20.10 -1.70
CA ASN A 50 -13.51 -20.43 -2.10
C ASN A 50 -13.58 -21.15 -3.46
N SER A 51 -12.68 -20.82 -4.38
CA SER A 51 -12.53 -21.52 -5.66
C SER A 51 -11.87 -22.91 -5.52
N GLY A 52 -11.34 -23.24 -4.34
CA GLY A 52 -10.61 -24.48 -4.11
C GLY A 52 -9.21 -24.48 -4.73
N GLU A 53 -8.70 -23.34 -5.22
CA GLU A 53 -7.34 -23.22 -5.74
C GLU A 53 -6.30 -23.53 -4.66
N ILE A 54 -6.60 -23.19 -3.40
CA ILE A 54 -5.72 -23.47 -2.26
C ILE A 54 -6.49 -24.10 -1.09
N ILE A 55 -5.83 -25.02 -0.39
CA ILE A 55 -6.25 -25.46 0.95
C ILE A 55 -5.63 -24.48 1.96
N PRO A 56 -6.44 -23.71 2.71
CA PRO A 56 -5.91 -22.66 3.56
C PRO A 56 -5.18 -23.22 4.78
N LEU A 57 -4.05 -22.60 5.10
CA LEU A 57 -3.33 -22.80 6.35
C LEU A 57 -4.01 -22.03 7.51
N PRO A 58 -3.82 -22.44 8.78
CA PRO A 58 -4.41 -21.75 9.93
C PRO A 58 -4.08 -20.25 10.00
N ASN A 59 -2.88 -19.85 9.58
CA ASN A 59 -2.49 -18.44 9.54
C ASN A 59 -3.23 -17.63 8.45
N GLN A 60 -3.64 -18.27 7.35
CA GLN A 60 -4.42 -17.65 6.28
C GLN A 60 -5.87 -17.47 6.72
N LEU A 61 -6.45 -18.46 7.40
CA LEU A 61 -7.77 -18.33 8.02
C LEU A 61 -7.78 -17.21 9.07
N ALA A 62 -6.75 -17.13 9.91
CA ALA A 62 -6.59 -16.05 10.86
C ALA A 62 -6.49 -14.67 10.17
N LYS A 63 -5.80 -14.57 9.02
CA LYS A 63 -5.74 -13.33 8.23
C LYS A 63 -7.10 -12.92 7.68
N VAL A 64 -7.87 -13.87 7.14
CA VAL A 64 -9.24 -13.64 6.65
C VAL A 64 -10.15 -13.18 7.79
N GLY A 65 -10.03 -13.78 8.98
CA GLY A 65 -10.79 -13.39 10.16
C GLY A 65 -10.58 -11.95 10.65
N ARG A 66 -9.47 -11.29 10.27
CA ARG A 66 -9.18 -9.89 10.63
C ARG A 66 -9.84 -8.86 9.71
N LYS A 67 -10.64 -9.29 8.74
CA LYS A 67 -11.30 -8.40 7.78
C LYS A 67 -12.13 -7.30 8.46
N THR A 68 -12.93 -7.67 9.46
CA THR A 68 -13.77 -6.74 10.21
C THR A 68 -12.95 -5.73 11.02
N GLU A 69 -11.78 -6.12 11.54
CA GLU A 69 -10.87 -5.21 12.23
C GLU A 69 -10.35 -4.12 11.28
N TYR A 70 -9.98 -4.49 10.05
CA TYR A 70 -9.53 -3.54 9.04
C TYR A 70 -10.65 -2.63 8.51
N GLU A 71 -11.88 -3.15 8.40
CA GLU A 71 -13.06 -2.34 8.07
C GLU A 71 -13.32 -1.28 9.15
N SER A 72 -13.29 -1.68 10.43
CA SER A 72 -13.43 -0.75 11.56
C SER A 72 -12.28 0.27 11.64
N GLU A 73 -11.05 -0.12 11.28
CA GLU A 73 -9.92 0.80 11.22
C GLU A 73 -10.12 1.87 10.14
N ILE A 74 -10.67 1.51 8.97
CA ILE A 74 -10.99 2.48 7.92
C ILE A 74 -12.07 3.45 8.37
N GLU A 75 -13.13 2.97 9.04
CA GLU A 75 -14.20 3.84 9.57
C GLU A 75 -13.62 4.87 10.54
N LYS A 76 -12.81 4.43 11.51
CA LYS A 76 -12.16 5.33 12.48
C LYS A 76 -11.26 6.37 11.82
N LEU A 77 -10.45 5.96 10.86
CA LEU A 77 -9.57 6.88 10.12
C LEU A 77 -10.37 7.86 9.25
N THR A 78 -11.51 7.42 8.70
CA THR A 78 -12.39 8.29 7.91
C THR A 78 -13.06 9.33 8.81
N GLU A 79 -13.56 8.95 9.99
CA GLU A 79 -14.08 9.91 10.97
C GLU A 79 -13.01 10.89 11.47
N GLU A 80 -11.76 10.43 11.66
CA GLU A 80 -10.65 11.31 12.03
C GLU A 80 -10.35 12.34 10.92
N MET A 81 -10.44 11.91 9.65
CA MET A 81 -10.27 12.79 8.49
C MET A 81 -11.37 13.83 8.36
N GLU A 82 -12.62 13.49 8.71
CA GLU A 82 -13.76 14.44 8.70
C GLU A 82 -13.68 15.49 9.81
N LYS A 83 -12.92 15.21 10.88
CA LYS A 83 -12.73 16.12 12.03
C LYS A 83 -11.54 17.07 11.86
N LEU A 84 -10.75 16.93 10.78
CA LEU A 84 -9.59 17.78 10.44
C LEU A 84 -9.97 19.00 9.59
#